data_AF-A0A660U526-F1
#
_entry.id   AF-A0A660U526-F1
#
_cell.length_a   1.000
_cell.length_b   1.000
_cell.length_c   1.000
_cell.angle_alpha   90.00
_cell.angle_beta   90.00
_cell.angle_gamma   90.00
#
_symmetry.space_group_name_H-M   'P 1'
#
loop_
_entity.id
_entity.type
_entity.pdbx_description
1 polymer ?
#
loop_
_entity_poly.entity_id
_entity_poly.type
_entity_poly.pdbx_seq_one_letter_code
_entity_poly.pdbx_strand_id
1 'polypeptide(L)'
;SAAFFVASLIHVPLGPSSVHLVLNGLLGVLLGWVAFPAVLLALFLQAILFQFGGLTTLGVNTFNMAMPGVICFYLFGPLLRRGGPLVPIGGFLTGSVSILLSGVLVALDLALTGEGLINAAKLILVAHLPVMAIEGIITAFILSFLRRVKPEMLEVAR
;
A
#
# COMPACT_ATOMS: atom_id res chain seq x y z
N SER A 1 10.92 -3.41 -6.51
CA SER A 1 10.58 -2.41 -7.55
C SER A 1 9.82 -3.00 -8.72
N ALA A 2 10.35 -3.97 -9.47
CA ALA A 2 9.63 -4.57 -10.61
C ALA A 2 8.32 -5.27 -10.20
N ALA A 3 8.31 -6.06 -9.12
CA ALA A 3 7.10 -6.74 -8.64
C ALA A 3 5.99 -5.78 -8.19
N PHE A 4 6.33 -4.64 -7.57
CA PHE A 4 5.37 -3.61 -7.18
C PHE A 4 4.79 -2.89 -8.40
N PHE A 5 5.65 -2.50 -9.34
CA PHE A 5 5.21 -1.89 -10.59
C PHE A 5 4.28 -2.83 -11.36
N VAL A 6 4.68 -4.10 -11.55
CA VAL A 6 3.85 -5.11 -12.23
C VAL A 6 2.56 -5.38 -11.45
N ALA A 7 2.61 -5.53 -10.12
CA ALA A 7 1.40 -5.78 -9.33
C ALA A 7 0.44 -4.58 -9.34
N SER A 8 0.96 -3.35 -9.35
CA SER A 8 0.14 -2.13 -9.50
C SER A 8 -0.53 -2.02 -10.88
N LEU A 9 -0.01 -2.75 -11.88
CA LEU A 9 -0.59 -2.85 -13.23
C LEU A 9 -1.59 -4.01 -13.36
N ILE A 10 -1.71 -4.90 -12.37
CA ILE A 10 -2.72 -5.97 -12.37
C ILE A 10 -4.05 -5.36 -11.89
N HIS A 11 -4.99 -5.24 -12.82
CA HIS A 11 -6.35 -4.80 -12.56
C HIS A 11 -7.23 -6.04 -12.42
N VAL A 12 -7.84 -6.25 -11.26
CA VAL A 12 -8.84 -7.31 -11.10
C VAL A 12 -10.22 -6.67 -11.32
N PRO A 13 -10.92 -6.97 -12.42
CA PRO A 13 -12.27 -6.46 -12.62
C PRO A 13 -13.21 -7.10 -11.59
N LEU A 14 -13.69 -6.30 -10.65
CA LEU A 14 -14.69 -6.71 -9.65
C LEU A 14 -15.94 -5.84 -9.83
N GLY A 15 -16.82 -6.26 -10.75
CA GLY A 15 -18.08 -5.55 -11.03
C GLY A 15 -17.91 -4.30 -11.92
N PRO A 16 -18.72 -3.24 -11.75
CA PRO A 16 -18.69 -2.06 -12.62
C PRO A 16 -17.45 -1.16 -12.42
N SER A 17 -16.52 -1.53 -11.54
CA SER A 17 -15.28 -0.79 -11.27
C SER A 17 -14.09 -1.73 -11.13
N SER A 18 -12.92 -1.29 -11.58
CA SER A 18 -11.65 -2.02 -11.41
C SER A 18 -11.10 -1.72 -10.02
N VAL A 19 -10.98 -2.74 -9.16
CA VAL A 19 -10.28 -2.57 -7.88
C VAL A 19 -8.81 -2.80 -8.13
N HIS A 20 -8.00 -1.77 -7.90
CA HIS A 20 -6.55 -1.84 -8.03
C HIS A 20 -5.95 -2.28 -6.69
N LEU A 21 -5.17 -3.35 -6.72
CA LEU A 21 -4.37 -3.73 -5.58
C LEU A 21 -3.17 -2.77 -5.47
N VAL A 22 -3.07 -2.10 -4.34
CA VAL A 22 -2.04 -1.13 -4.01
C VAL A 22 -0.83 -1.82 -3.37
N LEU A 23 -1.04 -2.88 -2.56
CA LEU A 23 0.01 -3.69 -1.92
C LEU A 23 1.13 -2.90 -1.22
N ASN A 24 0.83 -1.66 -0.78
CA ASN A 24 1.84 -0.79 -0.19
C ASN A 24 2.28 -1.24 1.21
N GLY A 25 1.37 -1.84 1.99
CA GLY A 25 1.68 -2.43 3.29
C GLY A 25 2.66 -3.58 3.15
N LEU A 26 2.42 -4.48 2.18
CA LEU A 26 3.34 -5.55 1.85
C LEU A 26 4.71 -5.01 1.40
N LEU A 27 4.72 -4.03 0.50
CA LEU A 27 5.96 -3.39 0.03
C LEU A 27 6.75 -2.80 1.18
N GLY A 28 6.08 -2.03 2.04
CA GLY A 28 6.69 -1.38 3.20
C GLY A 28 7.28 -2.37 4.19
N VAL A 29 6.54 -3.40 4.56
CA VAL A 29 7.03 -4.44 5.50
C VAL A 29 8.24 -5.19 4.94
N LEU A 30 8.32 -5.41 3.63
CA LEU A 30 9.43 -6.13 3.01
C LEU A 30 10.65 -5.25 2.76
N LEU A 31 10.46 -3.96 2.45
CA LEU A 31 11.54 -3.07 2.00
C LEU A 31 11.92 -2.00 3.04
N GLY A 32 11.12 -1.77 4.06
CA GLY A 32 11.27 -0.65 4.99
C GLY A 32 11.35 0.68 4.22
N TRP A 33 12.33 1.51 4.55
CA TRP A 33 12.56 2.82 3.89
C TRP A 33 12.86 2.73 2.40
N VAL A 34 13.35 1.58 1.90
CA VAL A 34 13.55 1.36 0.45
C VAL A 34 12.22 1.39 -0.32
N ALA A 35 11.07 1.31 0.38
CA ALA A 35 9.77 1.55 -0.21
C ALA A 35 9.64 2.94 -0.86
N PHE A 36 10.26 3.99 -0.31
CA PHE A 36 10.19 5.34 -0.89
C PHE A 36 10.78 5.43 -2.29
N PRO A 37 12.07 5.11 -2.53
CA PRO A 37 12.62 5.13 -3.87
C PRO A 37 11.94 4.11 -4.81
N ALA A 38 11.46 2.98 -4.29
CA ALA A 38 10.74 1.99 -5.09
C ALA A 38 9.37 2.51 -5.59
N VAL A 39 8.59 3.16 -4.72
CA VAL A 39 7.30 3.77 -5.06
C VAL A 39 7.50 4.98 -5.96
N LEU A 40 8.48 5.85 -5.67
CA LEU A 40 8.79 7.01 -6.50
C LEU A 40 9.08 6.61 -7.94
N LEU A 41 9.93 5.60 -8.13
CA LEU A 41 10.27 5.10 -9.46
C LEU A 41 9.05 4.49 -10.16
N ALA A 42 8.21 3.74 -9.43
CA ALA A 42 6.99 3.17 -9.99
C ALA A 42 6.01 4.27 -10.46
N LEU A 43 5.77 5.28 -9.63
CA LEU A 43 4.89 6.40 -9.96
C LEU A 43 5.45 7.28 -11.08
N PHE A 44 6.77 7.49 -11.11
CA PHE A 44 7.44 8.22 -12.18
C PHE A 44 7.28 7.52 -13.52
N LEU A 45 7.48 6.20 -13.56
CA LEU A 45 7.24 5.40 -14.76
C LEU A 45 5.76 5.40 -15.15
N GLN A 46 4.84 5.37 -14.18
CA GLN A 46 3.41 5.49 -14.46
C GLN A 46 3.04 6.83 -15.10
N ALA A 47 3.59 7.92 -14.58
CA ALA A 47 3.37 9.27 -15.10
C ALA A 47 3.88 9.43 -16.53
N ILE A 48 5.06 8.87 -16.86
CA ILE A 48 5.65 9.01 -18.19
C ILE A 48 4.99 8.06 -19.21
N LEU A 49 4.89 6.77 -18.87
CA LEU A 49 4.49 5.73 -19.83
C LEU A 49 2.98 5.67 -20.03
N PHE A 50 2.21 5.93 -18.97
CA PHE A 50 0.75 5.79 -18.99
C PHE A 50 0.02 7.12 -18.83
N GLN A 51 0.75 8.24 -18.71
CA GLN A 51 0.18 9.57 -18.44
C GLN A 51 -0.76 9.55 -17.21
N PHE A 52 -0.44 8.69 -16.25
CA PHE A 52 -1.23 8.45 -15.05
C PHE A 52 -0.45 8.93 -13.82
N GLY A 53 -1.05 9.87 -13.07
CA GLY A 53 -0.37 10.58 -11.99
C GLY A 53 0.45 11.76 -12.51
N GLY A 54 0.16 12.97 -12.02
CA GLY A 54 0.83 14.18 -12.47
C GLY A 54 2.27 14.27 -11.95
N LEU A 55 3.20 14.79 -12.78
CA LEU A 55 4.59 15.02 -12.35
C LEU A 55 4.68 16.04 -11.21
N THR A 56 3.76 17.00 -11.15
CA THR A 56 3.68 18.00 -10.08
C THR A 56 3.19 17.41 -8.75
N THR A 57 2.37 16.35 -8.79
CA THR A 57 1.84 15.67 -7.60
C THR A 57 2.66 14.44 -7.21
N LEU A 58 3.71 14.11 -7.97
CA LEU A 58 4.55 12.92 -7.79
C LEU A 58 5.10 12.78 -6.36
N GLY A 59 5.55 13.88 -5.74
CA GLY A 59 6.10 13.86 -4.39
C GLY A 59 5.06 13.48 -3.34
N VAL A 60 3.91 14.15 -3.36
CA VAL A 60 2.79 13.91 -2.44
C VAL A 60 2.23 12.49 -2.63
N ASN A 61 2.03 12.06 -3.88
CA ASN A 61 1.58 10.70 -4.18
C ASN A 61 2.58 9.64 -3.67
N THR A 62 3.89 9.88 -3.84
CA THR A 62 4.93 9.00 -3.31
C THR A 62 4.83 8.89 -1.80
N PHE A 63 4.67 10.03 -1.11
CA PHE A 63 4.54 10.05 0.34
C PHE A 63 3.29 9.28 0.82
N ASN A 64 2.14 9.53 0.19
CA ASN A 64 0.87 8.89 0.52
C ASN A 64 0.88 7.37 0.35
N MET A 65 1.67 6.87 -0.59
CA MET A 65 1.77 5.44 -0.86
C MET A 65 2.88 4.77 -0.06
N ALA A 66 4.06 5.39 0.04
CA ALA A 66 5.23 4.80 0.69
C ALA A 66 5.18 4.90 2.21
N MET A 67 4.78 6.06 2.76
CA MET A 67 4.89 6.30 4.20
C MET A 67 4.00 5.36 5.03
N PRO A 68 2.73 5.11 4.66
CA PRO A 68 1.90 4.10 5.33
C PRO A 68 2.53 2.71 5.37
N GLY A 69 3.20 2.30 4.29
CA GLY A 69 3.95 1.04 4.26
C GLY A 69 5.10 1.01 5.27
N VAL A 70 5.86 2.12 5.38
CA VAL A 70 6.95 2.25 6.36
C VAL A 70 6.42 2.28 7.80
N ILE A 71 5.28 2.90 8.04
CA ILE A 71 4.60 2.85 9.35
C ILE A 71 4.25 1.39 9.69
N CYS A 72 3.63 0.68 8.75
CA CYS A 72 3.29 -0.74 8.93
C CYS A 72 4.54 -1.62 9.13
N PHE A 73 5.67 -1.29 8.52
CA PHE A 73 6.95 -1.95 8.77
C PHE A 73 7.36 -1.87 10.24
N TYR A 74 7.28 -0.70 10.87
CA TYR A 74 7.61 -0.54 12.28
C TYR A 74 6.55 -1.15 13.22
N LEU A 75 5.26 -1.01 12.88
CA LEU A 75 4.16 -1.50 13.72
C LEU A 75 4.05 -3.03 13.69
N PHE A 76 4.12 -3.64 12.51
CA PHE A 76 3.83 -5.07 12.31
C PHE A 76 5.06 -5.90 11.99
N GLY A 77 6.18 -5.28 11.61
CA GLY A 77 7.45 -5.98 11.35
C GLY A 77 7.91 -6.87 12.51
N PRO A 78 7.93 -6.40 13.77
CA PRO A 78 8.31 -7.24 14.91
C PRO A 78 7.39 -8.46 15.11
N LEU A 79 6.08 -8.29 14.89
CA LEU A 79 5.08 -9.36 14.97
C LEU A 79 5.33 -10.42 13.88
N LEU A 80 5.58 -9.97 12.65
CA LEU A 80 5.82 -10.85 11.51
C LEU A 80 7.15 -11.61 11.63
N ARG A 81 8.18 -11.00 12.24
CA ARG A 81 9.48 -11.64 12.52
C ARG A 81 9.41 -12.69 13.61
N ARG A 82 8.66 -12.43 14.69
CA ARG A 82 8.43 -13.42 15.75
C ARG A 82 7.79 -14.69 15.19
N GLY A 83 7.01 -14.56 14.13
CA GLY A 83 6.36 -15.68 13.48
C GLY A 83 5.25 -16.29 14.35
N GLY A 84 4.88 -17.54 14.02
CA GLY A 84 3.85 -18.28 14.74
C GLY A 84 2.42 -18.01 14.23
N PRO A 85 1.39 -18.34 15.03
CA PRO A 85 0.00 -18.30 14.59
C PRO A 85 -0.53 -16.88 14.32
N LEU A 86 0.21 -15.84 14.71
CA LEU A 86 -0.17 -14.44 14.54
C LEU A 86 0.25 -13.83 13.19
N VAL A 87 1.02 -14.54 12.35
CA VAL A 87 1.46 -14.02 11.04
C VAL A 87 0.28 -13.64 10.13
N PRO A 88 -0.79 -14.44 10.00
CA PRO A 88 -1.94 -14.05 9.18
C PRO A 88 -2.63 -12.79 9.70
N ILE A 89 -2.74 -12.64 11.02
CA ILE A 89 -3.33 -11.45 11.66
C ILE A 89 -2.45 -10.22 11.42
N GLY A 90 -1.14 -10.36 11.64
CA GLY A 90 -0.17 -9.30 11.36
C GLY A 90 -0.19 -8.87 9.89
N GLY A 91 -0.35 -9.82 8.97
CA GLY A 91 -0.46 -9.51 7.55
C GLY A 91 -1.78 -8.86 7.17
N PHE A 92 -2.91 -9.27 7.77
CA PHE A 92 -4.19 -8.60 7.58
C PHE A 92 -4.13 -7.16 8.04
N LEU A 93 -3.64 -6.93 9.26
CA LEU A 93 -3.47 -5.59 9.81
C LEU A 93 -2.51 -4.76 8.97
N THR A 94 -1.42 -5.35 8.47
CA THR A 94 -0.48 -4.68 7.56
C THR A 94 -1.19 -4.15 6.32
N GLY A 95 -1.96 -4.98 5.62
CA GLY A 95 -2.68 -4.57 4.41
C GLY A 95 -3.81 -3.58 4.69
N SER A 96 -4.62 -3.81 5.71
CA SER A 96 -5.76 -2.92 6.00
C SER A 96 -5.33 -1.56 6.55
N VAL A 97 -4.35 -1.52 7.46
CA VAL A 97 -3.88 -0.26 8.07
C VAL A 97 -3.11 0.58 7.07
N SER A 98 -2.32 -0.03 6.18
CA SER A 98 -1.60 0.75 5.15
C SER A 98 -2.56 1.46 4.21
N ILE A 99 -3.64 0.81 3.79
CA ILE A 99 -4.68 1.40 2.92
C ILE A 99 -5.46 2.49 3.66
N LEU A 100 -5.80 2.26 4.93
CA LEU A 100 -6.47 3.28 5.74
C LEU A 100 -5.62 4.55 5.85
N LEU A 101 -4.35 4.40 6.23
CA LEU A 101 -3.43 5.52 6.38
C LEU A 101 -3.21 6.24 5.04
N SER A 102 -3.04 5.51 3.93
CA SER A 102 -2.98 6.11 2.59
C SER A 102 -4.24 6.90 2.25
N GLY A 103 -5.42 6.32 2.50
CA GLY A 103 -6.70 6.99 2.27
C GLY A 103 -6.85 8.27 3.09
N VAL A 104 -6.41 8.26 4.36
CA VAL A 104 -6.41 9.45 5.22
C VAL A 104 -5.47 10.53 4.70
N LEU A 105 -4.25 10.18 4.27
CA LEU A 105 -3.31 11.16 3.71
C LEU A 105 -3.86 11.78 2.42
N VAL A 106 -4.39 10.97 1.51
CA VAL A 106 -5.02 11.46 0.27
C VAL A 106 -6.23 12.36 0.58
N ALA A 107 -7.07 11.96 1.54
CA ALA A 107 -8.21 12.77 1.95
C ALA A 107 -7.77 14.12 2.56
N LEU A 108 -6.67 14.13 3.31
CA LEU A 108 -6.08 15.35 3.87
C LEU A 108 -5.56 16.27 2.77
N ASP A 109 -4.84 15.73 1.77
CA ASP A 109 -4.35 16.54 0.66
C ASP A 109 -5.48 17.20 -0.13
N LEU A 110 -6.56 16.45 -0.37
CA LEU A 110 -7.75 16.98 -1.04
C LEU A 110 -8.44 18.06 -0.21
N ALA A 111 -8.57 17.85 1.09
CA ALA A 111 -9.15 18.85 2.00
C ALA A 111 -8.31 20.14 2.05
N LEU A 112 -6.98 20.02 1.98
CA LEU A 112 -6.06 21.17 1.97
C LEU A 112 -6.01 21.89 0.61
N THR A 113 -6.40 21.21 -0.48
CA THR A 113 -6.38 21.81 -1.83
C THR A 113 -7.54 22.79 -2.05
N GLY A 114 -8.70 22.56 -1.45
CA GLY A 114 -9.82 23.52 -1.50
C GLY A 114 -11.16 22.97 -1.01
N GLU A 115 -12.05 23.86 -0.58
CA GLU A 115 -13.34 23.52 0.03
C GLU A 115 -14.25 22.66 -0.88
N GLY A 116 -14.13 22.81 -2.20
CA GLY A 116 -14.88 22.03 -3.19
C GLY A 116 -14.54 20.53 -3.21
N LEU A 117 -13.42 20.11 -2.60
CA LEU A 117 -12.95 18.72 -2.63
C LEU A 117 -13.23 17.95 -1.32
N ILE A 118 -13.85 18.57 -0.31
CA ILE A 118 -14.19 17.90 0.96
C ILE A 118 -15.12 16.71 0.73
N ASN A 119 -16.08 16.83 -0.19
CA ASN A 119 -16.97 15.73 -0.55
C ASN A 119 -16.22 14.59 -1.24
N ALA A 120 -15.24 14.90 -2.10
CA ALA A 120 -14.37 13.90 -2.72
C ALA A 120 -13.49 13.18 -1.68
N ALA A 121 -12.94 13.92 -0.71
CA ALA A 121 -12.15 13.36 0.38
C ALA A 121 -12.95 12.33 1.21
N LYS A 122 -14.22 12.65 1.55
CA LYS A 122 -15.12 11.72 2.25
C LYS A 122 -15.44 10.49 1.40
N LEU A 123 -15.73 10.70 0.11
CA LEU A 123 -16.06 9.61 -0.81
C LEU A 123 -14.90 8.62 -0.94
N ILE A 124 -13.66 9.13 -1.01
CA ILE A 124 -12.45 8.30 -1.08
C ILE A 124 -12.32 7.41 0.15
N LEU A 125 -12.49 7.95 1.36
CA LEU A 125 -12.40 7.14 2.58
C LEU A 125 -13.42 6.01 2.60
N VAL A 126 -14.66 6.27 2.19
CA VAL A 126 -15.71 5.25 2.10
C VAL A 126 -15.38 4.21 1.04
N ALA A 127 -14.91 4.65 -0.14
CA ALA A 127 -14.51 3.76 -1.23
C ALA A 127 -13.30 2.87 -0.88
N HIS A 128 -12.47 3.27 0.08
CA HIS A 128 -11.34 2.46 0.54
C HIS A 128 -11.73 1.37 1.54
N LEU A 129 -12.92 1.41 2.16
CA LEU A 129 -13.32 0.38 3.13
C LEU A 129 -13.34 -1.05 2.55
N PRO A 130 -13.94 -1.31 1.37
CA PRO A 130 -13.85 -2.64 0.75
C PRO A 130 -12.42 -3.00 0.36
N VAL A 131 -11.64 -2.02 -0.11
CA VAL A 131 -10.24 -2.21 -0.52
C VAL A 131 -9.38 -2.63 0.67
N MET A 132 -9.58 -2.01 1.84
CA MET A 132 -8.89 -2.37 3.09
C MET A 132 -9.06 -3.84 3.46
N ALA A 133 -10.28 -4.37 3.31
CA ALA A 133 -10.56 -5.78 3.60
C ALA A 133 -9.87 -6.71 2.61
N ILE A 134 -9.97 -6.40 1.31
CA ILE A 134 -9.35 -7.20 0.23
C ILE A 134 -7.82 -7.19 0.37
N GLU A 135 -7.22 -6.03 0.53
CA GLU A 135 -5.78 -5.85 0.73
C GLU A 135 -5.28 -6.54 1.99
N GLY A 136 -6.04 -6.45 3.09
CA GLY A 136 -5.74 -7.20 4.31
C GLY A 136 -5.69 -8.70 4.05
N ILE A 137 -6.73 -9.28 3.42
CA ILE A 137 -6.78 -10.71 3.13
C ILE A 137 -5.62 -11.16 2.24
N ILE A 138 -5.36 -10.41 1.16
CA ILE A 138 -4.29 -10.72 0.21
C ILE A 138 -2.92 -10.61 0.88
N THR A 139 -2.69 -9.56 1.67
CA THR A 139 -1.42 -9.36 2.39
C THR A 139 -1.22 -10.45 3.46
N ALA A 140 -2.27 -10.85 4.17
CA ALA A 140 -2.24 -11.97 5.11
C ALA A 140 -1.82 -13.28 4.44
N PHE A 141 -2.42 -13.58 3.27
CA PHE A 141 -2.09 -14.77 2.50
C PHE A 141 -0.63 -14.74 2.03
N ILE A 142 -0.19 -13.63 1.41
CA ILE A 142 1.17 -13.50 0.88
C ILE A 142 2.21 -13.62 1.99
N LEU A 143 2.05 -12.92 3.11
CA LEU A 143 3.02 -12.97 4.21
C LEU A 143 3.05 -14.34 4.88
N SER A 144 1.90 -15.01 5.01
CA SER A 144 1.83 -16.38 5.53
C SER A 144 2.52 -17.37 4.60
N PHE A 145 2.37 -17.21 3.29
CA PHE A 145 3.06 -18.01 2.29
C PHE A 145 4.57 -17.74 2.28
N LEU A 146 4.98 -16.47 2.28
CA LEU A 146 6.39 -16.07 2.34
C LEU A 146 7.08 -16.62 3.58
N ARG A 147 6.41 -16.63 4.73
CA ARG A 147 6.99 -17.23 5.95
C ARG A 147 7.29 -18.73 5.78
N ARG A 148 6.49 -19.46 5.01
CA ARG A 148 6.69 -20.89 4.75
C ARG A 148 7.78 -21.16 3.72
N VAL A 149 7.85 -20.34 2.67
CA VAL A 149 8.72 -20.61 1.50
C VAL A 149 10.05 -19.86 1.56
N LYS A 150 10.05 -18.62 2.05
CA LYS A 150 11.23 -17.75 2.17
C LYS A 150 11.19 -16.91 3.46
N PRO A 151 11.34 -17.55 4.64
CA PRO A 151 11.30 -16.86 5.93
C PRO A 151 12.32 -15.72 6.05
N GLU A 152 13.49 -15.87 5.41
CA GLU A 152 14.59 -14.89 5.37
C GLU A 152 14.11 -13.50 4.91
N MET A 153 13.15 -13.42 3.98
CA MET A 153 12.64 -12.14 3.46
C MET A 153 11.93 -11.30 4.54
N LEU A 154 11.42 -11.91 5.60
CA LEU A 154 10.76 -11.22 6.70
C LEU A 154 11.77 -10.80 7.80
N GLU A 155 12.96 -11.40 7.79
CA GLU A 155 14.00 -11.22 8.81
C GLU A 155 15.06 -10.16 8.40
N VAL A 156 15.25 -9.96 7.09
CA VAL A 156 16.31 -9.10 6.51
C VAL A 156 16.09 -7.61 6.68
N ALA A 157 14.85 -7.13 6.82
CA ALA A 157 14.57 -5.71 6.89
C ALA A 157 14.95 -5.12 8.27
N ARG A 158 16.24 -4.97 8.58
CA ARG A 158 16.73 -4.19 9.73
C ARG A 158 16.74 -2.70 9.42
#